data_AF-A0A0S8B264-F1
#
_entry.id   AF-A0A0S8B264-F1
#
_cell.length_a   1.000
_cell.length_b   1.000
_cell.length_c   1.000
_cell.angle_alpha   90.00
_cell.angle_beta   90.00
_cell.angle_gamma   90.00
#
_symmetry.space_group_name_H-M   'P 1'
#
loop_
_entity.id
_entity.type
_entity.pdbx_description
1 polymer ?
#
loop_
_entity_poly.entity_id
_entity_poly.type
_entity_poly.pdbx_seq_one_letter_code
_entity_poly.pdbx_strand_id
1 'polypeptide(L)'
;MTKILRLLFAPVMLPVVLAAQAAPDAADEKAAVTSAAMDYMEGALAADADRTARAVHPELTKVMVGRMPQTDRAFLRTSGKSQLLEAVRTRAAFAPEGERNVDVTVFDIGHDLASAKVVSGRFVDYLLLAKVDGAWMIVNALWVPNAPQAVANTEADHDGVRRATLDYIEGAYSGDADRMTRALHPELTKVLPMRHPQTGNLFLVEMGASQLIEGVRAQLGMVPEGEREIDVTIYDVDRDLAAVKVYSVRYIDHLQLAKTNGEWKIVNVLWVMNPATQQGG
;
A
#
# COMPACT_ATOMS: atom_id res chain seq x y z
N MET A 1 -52.99 -59.09 25.68
CA MET A 1 -51.84 -58.59 26.47
C MET A 1 -50.60 -58.66 25.59
N THR A 2 -50.02 -57.51 25.19
CA THR A 2 -48.57 -57.28 24.93
C THR A 2 -48.45 -55.78 24.60
N LYS A 3 -47.87 -54.98 25.51
CA LYS A 3 -47.61 -53.55 25.32
C LYS A 3 -46.18 -53.39 24.76
N ILE A 4 -46.04 -52.72 23.62
CA ILE A 4 -44.76 -52.32 23.04
C ILE A 4 -44.37 -50.97 23.65
N LEU A 5 -43.25 -50.93 24.36
CA LEU A 5 -42.65 -49.74 24.96
C LEU A 5 -41.72 -49.09 23.93
N ARG A 6 -42.09 -47.90 23.42
CA ARG A 6 -41.22 -47.06 22.59
C ARG A 6 -40.27 -46.27 23.50
N LEU A 7 -38.97 -46.55 23.43
CA LEU A 7 -37.94 -45.67 23.99
C LEU A 7 -37.78 -44.43 23.09
N LEU A 8 -38.00 -43.26 23.66
CA LEU A 8 -37.62 -41.97 23.07
C LEU A 8 -36.16 -41.68 23.42
N PHE A 9 -35.29 -41.62 22.41
CA PHE A 9 -33.93 -41.10 22.54
C PHE A 9 -34.00 -39.57 22.40
N ALA A 10 -33.71 -38.83 23.47
CA ALA A 10 -33.51 -37.38 23.41
C ALA A 10 -32.03 -37.10 23.12
N PRO A 11 -31.66 -36.37 22.06
CA PRO A 11 -30.29 -35.99 21.82
C PRO A 11 -29.87 -34.88 22.80
N VAL A 12 -28.83 -35.15 23.59
CA VAL A 12 -28.16 -34.13 24.40
C VAL A 12 -27.33 -33.26 23.45
N MET A 13 -27.84 -32.07 23.12
CA MET A 13 -27.05 -31.01 22.49
C MET A 13 -26.14 -30.39 23.55
N LEU A 14 -24.84 -30.65 23.45
CA LEU A 14 -23.83 -29.85 24.15
C LEU A 14 -23.70 -28.48 23.47
N PRO A 15 -23.66 -27.37 24.23
CA PRO A 15 -23.43 -26.06 23.64
C PRO A 15 -21.99 -25.98 23.15
N VAL A 16 -21.80 -25.79 21.85
CA VAL A 16 -20.52 -25.38 21.28
C VAL A 16 -20.34 -23.91 21.65
N VAL A 17 -19.53 -23.65 22.67
CA VAL A 17 -19.06 -22.29 22.97
C VAL A 17 -18.00 -21.96 21.92
N LEU A 18 -18.38 -21.19 20.91
CA LEU A 18 -17.44 -20.63 19.95
C LEU A 18 -16.67 -19.52 20.68
N ALA A 19 -15.41 -19.81 21.07
CA ALA A 19 -14.53 -18.78 21.59
C ALA A 19 -14.27 -17.76 20.47
N ALA A 20 -14.66 -16.51 20.67
CA ALA A 20 -14.27 -15.44 19.78
C ALA A 20 -12.74 -15.35 19.78
N GLN A 21 -12.10 -15.57 18.62
CA GLN A 21 -10.68 -15.25 18.46
C GLN A 21 -10.51 -13.76 18.77
N ALA A 22 -9.70 -13.43 19.77
CA ALA A 22 -9.30 -12.04 20.00
C ALA A 22 -8.64 -11.52 18.73
N ALA A 23 -8.97 -10.28 18.33
CA ALA A 23 -8.23 -9.61 17.28
C ALA A 23 -6.74 -9.63 17.65
N PRO A 24 -5.83 -9.93 16.70
CA PRO A 24 -4.40 -9.95 16.97
C PRO A 24 -3.95 -8.61 17.58
N ASP A 25 -3.02 -8.67 18.53
CA ASP A 25 -2.50 -7.48 19.21
C ASP A 25 -1.80 -6.56 18.20
N ALA A 26 -1.87 -5.24 18.41
CA ALA A 26 -1.20 -4.25 17.56
C ALA A 26 0.33 -4.50 17.48
N ALA A 27 0.92 -5.02 18.56
CA ALA A 27 2.31 -5.45 18.59
C ALA A 27 2.58 -6.63 17.63
N ASP A 28 1.66 -7.61 17.58
CA ASP A 28 1.75 -8.77 16.70
C ASP A 28 1.61 -8.36 15.23
N GLU A 29 0.69 -7.43 14.93
CA GLU A 29 0.51 -6.90 13.58
C GLU A 29 1.75 -6.15 13.09
N LYS A 30 2.35 -5.30 13.94
CA LYS A 30 3.60 -4.62 13.59
C LYS A 30 4.73 -5.61 13.32
N ALA A 31 4.87 -6.63 14.15
CA ALA A 31 5.87 -7.68 13.94
C ALA A 31 5.62 -8.44 12.61
N ALA A 32 4.37 -8.73 12.27
CA ALA A 32 4.03 -9.42 11.03
C ALA A 32 4.30 -8.56 9.78
N VAL A 33 3.97 -7.26 9.80
CA VAL A 33 4.33 -6.31 8.73
C VAL A 33 5.85 -6.19 8.59
N THR A 34 6.57 -6.06 9.70
CA THR A 34 8.04 -6.05 9.70
C THR A 34 8.61 -7.34 9.11
N SER A 35 8.06 -8.51 9.47
CA SER A 35 8.49 -9.79 8.90
C SER A 35 8.29 -9.86 7.38
N ALA A 36 7.15 -9.38 6.87
CA ALA A 36 6.89 -9.33 5.43
C ALA A 36 7.89 -8.41 4.70
N ALA A 37 8.14 -7.22 5.25
CA ALA A 37 9.14 -6.28 4.69
C ALA A 37 10.56 -6.84 4.73
N MET A 38 10.93 -7.53 5.82
CA MET A 38 12.22 -8.22 5.93
C MET A 38 12.33 -9.36 4.91
N ASP A 39 11.31 -10.19 4.76
CA ASP A 39 11.31 -11.28 3.78
C ASP A 39 11.43 -10.78 2.34
N TYR A 40 10.79 -9.66 2.04
CA TYR A 40 10.94 -8.99 0.76
C TYR A 40 12.38 -8.54 0.48
N MET A 41 12.97 -7.75 1.39
CA MET A 41 14.28 -7.14 1.15
C MET A 41 15.43 -8.15 1.33
N GLU A 42 15.44 -8.90 2.44
CA GLU A 42 16.46 -9.92 2.68
C GLU A 42 16.37 -11.07 1.66
N GLY A 43 15.15 -11.48 1.26
CA GLY A 43 14.97 -12.48 0.21
C GLY A 43 15.64 -12.03 -1.09
N ALA A 44 15.38 -10.78 -1.52
CA ALA A 44 15.96 -10.24 -2.73
C ALA A 44 17.50 -10.15 -2.64
N LEU A 45 18.04 -9.67 -1.52
CA LEU A 45 19.49 -9.53 -1.30
C LEU A 45 20.20 -10.88 -1.12
N ALA A 46 19.51 -11.90 -0.61
CA ALA A 46 20.04 -13.26 -0.46
C ALA A 46 19.96 -14.09 -1.75
N ALA A 47 19.31 -13.58 -2.79
CA ALA A 47 18.90 -14.34 -3.98
C ALA A 47 17.94 -15.51 -3.66
N ASP A 48 17.10 -15.35 -2.65
CA ASP A 48 16.07 -16.30 -2.24
C ASP A 48 14.70 -15.88 -2.80
N ALA A 49 14.36 -16.49 -3.95
CA ALA A 49 13.14 -16.20 -4.67
C ALA A 49 11.89 -16.65 -3.90
N ASP A 50 11.94 -17.74 -3.13
CA ASP A 50 10.78 -18.28 -2.41
C ASP A 50 10.46 -17.40 -1.20
N ARG A 51 11.49 -16.94 -0.48
CA ARG A 51 11.36 -15.94 0.58
C ARG A 51 10.82 -14.61 0.07
N THR A 52 11.29 -14.15 -1.09
CA THR A 52 10.75 -12.94 -1.70
C THR A 52 9.28 -13.14 -2.12
N ALA A 53 8.96 -14.31 -2.68
CA ALA A 53 7.65 -14.60 -3.24
C ALA A 53 6.53 -14.66 -2.18
N ARG A 54 6.82 -15.07 -0.94
CA ARG A 54 5.82 -15.08 0.15
C ARG A 54 5.45 -13.70 0.66
N ALA A 55 6.32 -12.71 0.49
CA ALA A 55 6.11 -11.35 0.98
C ALA A 55 5.33 -10.45 0.00
N VAL A 56 5.21 -10.84 -1.27
CA VAL A 56 4.64 -9.98 -2.32
C VAL A 56 3.39 -10.59 -2.93
N HIS A 57 2.37 -9.76 -3.13
CA HIS A 57 1.12 -10.16 -3.79
C HIS A 57 1.38 -10.58 -5.24
N PRO A 58 0.63 -11.56 -5.81
CA PRO A 58 0.76 -11.92 -7.23
C PRO A 58 0.65 -10.73 -8.20
N GLU A 59 -0.22 -9.77 -7.89
CA GLU A 59 -0.46 -8.54 -8.66
C GLU A 59 0.38 -7.35 -8.15
N LEU A 60 1.58 -7.60 -7.59
CA LEU A 60 2.49 -6.55 -7.14
C LEU A 60 2.73 -5.50 -8.24
N THR A 61 2.63 -4.21 -7.88
CA THR A 61 3.19 -3.11 -8.67
C THR A 61 4.43 -2.53 -7.98
N LYS A 62 5.61 -2.76 -8.55
CA LYS A 62 6.87 -2.18 -8.06
C LYS A 62 7.35 -1.10 -9.03
N VAL A 63 7.56 0.12 -8.56
CA VAL A 63 7.97 1.26 -9.38
C VAL A 63 9.34 1.76 -8.94
N MET A 64 10.28 1.80 -9.87
CA MET A 64 11.59 2.42 -9.68
C MET A 64 11.55 3.87 -10.14
N VAL A 65 12.09 4.79 -9.35
CA VAL A 65 12.38 6.16 -9.79
C VAL A 65 13.83 6.24 -10.23
N GLY A 66 14.06 6.42 -11.53
CA GLY A 66 15.38 6.48 -12.14
C GLY A 66 15.65 7.83 -12.76
N ARG A 67 16.93 8.11 -13.06
CA ARG A 67 17.34 9.30 -13.82
C ARG A 67 18.13 8.90 -15.04
N MET A 68 17.85 9.56 -16.16
CA MET A 68 18.60 9.40 -17.39
C MET A 68 19.94 10.13 -17.27
N PRO A 69 21.11 9.45 -17.35
CA PRO A 69 22.40 10.10 -17.15
C PRO A 69 22.68 11.24 -18.14
N GLN A 70 22.10 11.18 -19.34
CA GLN A 70 22.31 12.14 -20.41
C GLN A 70 21.52 13.45 -20.24
N THR A 71 20.38 13.40 -19.55
CA THR A 71 19.44 14.54 -19.47
C THR A 71 19.06 14.92 -18.04
N ASP A 72 19.46 14.11 -17.06
CA ASP A 72 19.04 14.20 -15.65
C ASP A 72 17.51 14.16 -15.43
N ARG A 73 16.76 13.76 -16.46
CA ARG A 73 15.31 13.63 -16.36
C ARG A 73 14.93 12.36 -15.62
N ALA A 74 13.99 12.51 -14.69
CA ALA A 74 13.41 11.39 -13.98
C ALA A 74 12.53 10.55 -14.93
N PHE A 75 12.57 9.23 -14.76
CA PHE A 75 11.65 8.30 -15.39
C PHE A 75 11.19 7.26 -14.37
N LEU A 76 9.99 6.72 -14.57
CA LEU A 76 9.50 5.60 -13.79
C LEU A 76 9.71 4.31 -14.57
N ARG A 77 9.97 3.21 -13.85
CA ARG A 77 9.96 1.87 -14.43
C ARG A 77 9.19 0.94 -13.52
N THR A 78 8.07 0.45 -14.03
CA THR A 78 7.21 -0.51 -13.34
C THR A 78 7.67 -1.94 -13.60
N SER A 79 7.58 -2.77 -12.56
CA SER A 79 7.74 -4.21 -12.65
C SER A 79 6.76 -4.96 -11.75
N GLY A 80 6.39 -6.17 -12.19
CA GLY A 80 5.52 -7.07 -11.42
C GLY A 80 6.30 -8.14 -10.65
N LYS A 81 5.57 -8.99 -9.91
CA LYS A 81 6.15 -10.11 -9.15
C LYS A 81 7.07 -10.99 -9.99
N SER A 82 6.65 -11.40 -11.19
CA SER A 82 7.45 -12.28 -12.05
C SER A 82 8.81 -11.68 -12.41
N GLN A 83 8.84 -10.41 -12.80
CA GLN A 83 10.10 -9.71 -13.13
C GLN A 83 10.99 -9.52 -11.89
N LEU A 84 10.40 -9.24 -10.73
CA LEU A 84 11.12 -9.21 -9.46
C LEU A 84 11.79 -10.56 -9.18
N LEU A 85 11.04 -11.66 -9.25
CA LEU A 85 11.58 -12.98 -8.92
C LEU A 85 12.68 -13.43 -9.90
N GLU A 86 12.57 -13.10 -11.19
CA GLU A 86 13.67 -13.34 -12.14
C GLU A 86 14.91 -12.52 -11.82
N ALA A 87 14.76 -11.26 -11.40
CA ALA A 87 15.89 -10.45 -10.92
C ALA A 87 16.55 -11.05 -9.66
N VAL A 88 15.75 -11.63 -8.75
CA VAL A 88 16.26 -12.33 -7.56
C VAL A 88 17.02 -13.60 -7.94
N ARG A 89 16.45 -14.44 -8.82
CA ARG A 89 17.09 -15.70 -9.29
C ARG A 89 18.40 -15.44 -10.03
N THR A 90 18.47 -14.36 -10.79
CA THR A 90 19.69 -13.93 -11.50
C THR A 90 20.67 -13.17 -10.61
N ARG A 91 20.38 -13.05 -9.30
CA ARG A 91 21.24 -12.41 -8.30
C ARG A 91 21.49 -10.92 -8.58
N ALA A 92 20.59 -10.25 -9.30
CA ALA A 92 20.76 -8.85 -9.70
C ALA A 92 20.92 -7.90 -8.51
N ALA A 93 20.26 -8.20 -7.39
CA ALA A 93 20.32 -7.44 -6.15
C ALA A 93 21.29 -8.03 -5.10
N PHE A 94 21.93 -9.17 -5.38
CA PHE A 94 22.60 -9.97 -4.35
C PHE A 94 23.66 -9.16 -3.56
N ALA A 95 23.62 -9.33 -2.24
CA ALA A 95 24.62 -8.81 -1.31
C ALA A 95 24.96 -9.87 -0.23
N PRO A 96 26.25 -10.03 0.13
CA PRO A 96 26.66 -10.84 1.27
C PRO A 96 25.97 -10.37 2.56
N GLU A 97 25.71 -11.29 3.49
CA GLU A 97 24.93 -11.02 4.72
C GLU A 97 25.41 -9.78 5.50
N GLY A 98 26.73 -9.63 5.69
CA GLY A 98 27.31 -8.48 6.39
C GLY A 98 27.21 -7.13 5.64
N GLU A 99 26.74 -7.12 4.40
CA GLU A 99 26.59 -5.91 3.57
C GLU A 99 25.13 -5.52 3.34
N ARG A 100 24.17 -6.37 3.74
CA ARG A 100 22.75 -6.15 3.45
C ARG A 100 22.18 -4.96 4.21
N ASN A 101 22.51 -4.85 5.50
CA ASN A 101 22.15 -3.73 6.39
C ASN A 101 20.68 -3.32 6.25
N VAL A 102 19.76 -4.25 6.52
CA VAL A 102 18.31 -4.02 6.35
C VAL A 102 17.69 -3.44 7.62
N ASP A 103 17.00 -2.31 7.47
CA ASP A 103 16.20 -1.67 8.51
C ASP A 103 14.76 -1.46 8.01
N VAL A 104 13.78 -1.66 8.89
CA VAL A 104 12.35 -1.52 8.57
C VAL A 104 11.70 -0.55 9.52
N THR A 105 11.08 0.49 8.97
CA THR A 105 10.21 1.42 9.68
C THR A 105 8.77 1.19 9.26
N VAL A 106 7.89 0.86 10.21
CA VAL A 106 6.44 0.77 9.97
C VAL A 106 5.81 2.11 10.34
N PHE A 107 5.12 2.75 9.40
CA PHE A 107 4.48 4.06 9.59
C PHE A 107 3.07 3.93 10.15
N ASP A 108 2.25 3.03 9.60
CA ASP A 108 0.85 2.87 9.98
C ASP A 108 0.37 1.46 9.67
N ILE A 109 -0.57 0.98 10.49
CA ILE A 109 -1.31 -0.27 10.30
C ILE A 109 -2.76 -0.01 10.68
N GLY A 110 -3.69 -0.29 9.78
CA GLY A 110 -5.11 -0.15 10.03
C GLY A 110 -5.96 -0.60 8.86
N HIS A 111 -7.16 -1.10 9.16
CA HIS A 111 -8.14 -1.51 8.14
C HIS A 111 -7.59 -2.52 7.12
N ASP A 112 -6.79 -3.48 7.59
CA ASP A 112 -6.09 -4.48 6.76
C ASP A 112 -5.11 -3.87 5.74
N LEU A 113 -4.71 -2.60 5.92
CA LEU A 113 -3.65 -1.92 5.18
C LEU A 113 -2.47 -1.60 6.10
N ALA A 114 -1.28 -1.49 5.51
CA ALA A 114 -0.10 -0.98 6.20
C ALA A 114 0.79 -0.17 5.25
N SER A 115 1.52 0.79 5.82
CA SER A 115 2.56 1.56 5.13
C SER A 115 3.88 1.42 5.88
N ALA A 116 4.95 1.14 5.15
CA ALA A 116 6.27 0.94 5.71
C ALA A 116 7.37 1.45 4.77
N LYS A 117 8.56 1.63 5.33
CA LYS A 117 9.81 1.85 4.63
C LYS A 117 10.76 0.72 4.96
N VAL A 118 11.48 0.23 3.96
CA VAL A 118 12.61 -0.67 4.14
C VAL A 118 13.85 -0.07 3.48
N VAL A 119 14.94 0.00 4.23
CA VAL A 119 16.24 0.50 3.77
C VAL A 119 17.23 -0.65 3.84
N SER A 120 18.02 -0.83 2.79
CA SER A 120 19.18 -1.72 2.77
C SER A 120 20.44 -0.93 2.38
N GLY A 121 21.61 -1.55 2.44
CA GLY A 121 22.83 -0.97 1.88
C GLY A 121 22.75 -0.63 0.38
N ARG A 122 21.72 -1.10 -0.35
CA ARG A 122 21.56 -0.89 -1.80
C ARG A 122 20.30 -0.15 -2.22
N PHE A 123 19.24 -0.20 -1.42
CA PHE A 123 17.91 0.27 -1.84
C PHE A 123 17.17 0.97 -0.71
N VAL A 124 16.32 1.92 -1.08
CA VAL A 124 15.29 2.51 -0.23
C VAL A 124 13.95 2.26 -0.90
N ASP A 125 13.07 1.55 -0.22
CA ASP A 125 11.76 1.16 -0.73
C ASP A 125 10.67 1.60 0.26
N TYR A 126 9.67 2.31 -0.24
CA TYR A 126 8.39 2.46 0.45
C TYR A 126 7.47 1.33 0.02
N LEU A 127 6.76 0.75 0.99
CA LEU A 127 5.91 -0.41 0.82
C LEU A 127 4.48 -0.06 1.25
N LEU A 128 3.51 -0.42 0.41
CA LEU A 128 2.10 -0.49 0.79
C LEU A 128 1.69 -1.95 0.82
N LEU A 129 1.19 -2.41 1.96
CA LEU A 129 0.82 -3.80 2.21
C LEU A 129 -0.68 -3.91 2.48
N ALA A 130 -1.26 -5.02 2.04
CA ALA A 130 -2.61 -5.43 2.39
C ALA A 130 -2.58 -6.79 3.08
N LYS A 131 -3.53 -7.03 3.99
CA LYS A 131 -3.69 -8.33 4.65
C LYS A 131 -4.55 -9.26 3.79
N VAL A 132 -3.92 -10.29 3.25
CA VAL A 132 -4.52 -11.28 2.34
C VAL A 132 -4.57 -12.62 3.06
N ASP A 133 -5.78 -13.09 3.36
CA ASP A 133 -6.02 -14.37 4.04
C ASP A 133 -5.17 -14.59 5.31
N GLY A 134 -5.01 -13.52 6.09
CA GLY A 134 -4.26 -13.51 7.35
C GLY A 134 -2.76 -13.18 7.20
N ALA A 135 -2.24 -13.11 5.98
CA ALA A 135 -0.84 -12.78 5.70
C ALA A 135 -0.68 -11.35 5.16
N TRP A 136 0.28 -10.60 5.66
CA TRP A 136 0.65 -9.30 5.10
C TRP A 136 1.43 -9.48 3.80
N MET A 137 0.92 -8.91 2.71
CA MET A 137 1.55 -8.96 1.40
C MET A 137 1.75 -7.56 0.84
N ILE A 138 2.92 -7.31 0.27
CA ILE A 138 3.23 -6.06 -0.42
C ILE A 138 2.46 -6.01 -1.74
N VAL A 139 1.65 -4.96 -1.90
CA VAL A 139 0.83 -4.70 -3.09
C VAL A 139 1.49 -3.64 -3.96
N ASN A 140 2.00 -2.57 -3.36
CA ASN A 140 2.78 -1.55 -4.08
C ASN A 140 4.14 -1.34 -3.42
N ALA A 141 5.17 -1.13 -4.23
CA ALA A 141 6.48 -0.70 -3.78
C ALA A 141 7.02 0.44 -4.65
N LEU A 142 7.49 1.52 -4.04
CA LEU A 142 8.14 2.64 -4.74
C LEU A 142 9.58 2.76 -4.23
N TRP A 143 10.58 2.78 -5.11
CA TRP A 143 11.96 2.64 -4.68
C TRP A 143 12.99 3.40 -5.51
N VAL A 144 14.12 3.67 -4.86
CA VAL A 144 15.34 4.25 -5.44
C VAL A 144 16.59 3.49 -4.96
N PRO A 145 17.71 3.54 -5.68
CA PRO A 145 19.00 3.12 -5.14
C PRO A 145 19.36 3.90 -3.87
N ASN A 146 19.91 3.21 -2.87
CA ASN A 146 20.49 3.83 -1.69
C ASN A 146 21.90 4.37 -2.00
N ALA A 147 21.96 5.43 -2.81
CA ALA A 147 23.19 6.17 -3.06
C ALA A 147 23.37 7.29 -2.01
N PRO A 148 24.61 7.72 -1.74
CA PRO A 148 24.88 8.89 -0.91
C PRO A 148 24.11 10.11 -1.41
N GLN A 149 23.35 10.74 -0.52
CA GLN A 149 22.56 11.93 -0.84
C GLN A 149 23.39 13.18 -0.56
N ALA A 150 23.56 14.06 -1.55
CA ALA A 150 24.33 15.28 -1.40
C ALA A 150 23.60 16.37 -0.58
N VAL A 151 22.26 16.36 -0.63
CA VAL A 151 21.41 17.36 0.03
C VAL A 151 20.20 16.65 0.63
N ALA A 152 19.99 16.83 1.93
CA ALA A 152 18.79 16.35 2.61
C ALA A 152 17.53 17.02 2.05
N ASN A 153 16.39 16.35 2.19
CA ASN A 153 15.10 16.89 1.79
C ASN A 153 14.81 18.21 2.51
N THR A 154 14.22 19.16 1.77
CA THR A 154 14.04 20.54 2.21
C THR A 154 12.60 20.80 2.64
N GLU A 155 12.34 21.91 3.33
CA GLU A 155 10.97 22.36 3.60
C GLU A 155 10.14 22.50 2.32
N ALA A 156 10.78 22.92 1.22
CA ALA A 156 10.14 23.00 -0.09
C ALA A 156 9.70 21.62 -0.63
N ASP A 157 10.38 20.54 -0.24
CA ASP A 157 9.95 19.18 -0.58
C ASP A 157 8.72 18.79 0.22
N HIS A 158 8.70 19.07 1.53
CA HIS A 158 7.51 18.84 2.36
C HIS A 158 6.29 19.62 1.86
N ASP A 159 6.48 20.89 1.48
CA ASP A 159 5.44 21.72 0.88
C ASP A 159 4.95 21.17 -0.46
N GLY A 160 5.86 20.69 -1.31
CA GLY A 160 5.54 20.08 -2.59
C GLY A 160 4.71 18.80 -2.43
N VAL A 161 5.10 17.93 -1.50
CA VAL A 161 4.37 16.70 -1.16
C VAL A 161 2.98 17.04 -0.62
N ARG A 162 2.88 18.00 0.32
CA ARG A 162 1.60 18.46 0.87
C ARG A 162 0.70 19.00 -0.23
N ARG A 163 1.23 19.84 -1.12
CA ARG A 163 0.47 20.43 -2.23
C ARG A 163 -0.06 19.38 -3.20
N ALA A 164 0.78 18.44 -3.63
CA ALA A 164 0.35 17.35 -4.51
C ALA A 164 -0.74 16.49 -3.86
N THR A 165 -0.60 16.21 -2.56
CA THR A 165 -1.60 15.45 -1.80
C THR A 165 -2.93 16.20 -1.69
N LEU A 166 -2.92 17.50 -1.41
CA LEU A 166 -4.13 18.32 -1.34
C LEU A 166 -4.78 18.49 -2.71
N ASP A 167 -4.01 18.72 -3.77
CA ASP A 167 -4.54 18.78 -5.14
C ASP A 167 -5.24 17.47 -5.53
N TYR A 168 -4.78 16.32 -5.03
CA TYR A 168 -5.44 15.03 -5.22
C TYR A 168 -6.80 14.94 -4.52
N ILE A 169 -6.82 15.07 -3.18
CA ILE A 169 -8.05 14.80 -2.41
C ILE A 169 -9.07 15.94 -2.51
N GLU A 170 -8.62 17.19 -2.52
CA GLU A 170 -9.52 18.33 -2.71
C GLU A 170 -10.04 18.38 -4.14
N GLY A 171 -9.20 18.07 -5.14
CA GLY A 171 -9.61 17.99 -6.54
C GLY A 171 -10.71 16.93 -6.75
N ALA A 172 -10.58 15.77 -6.11
CA ALA A 172 -11.61 14.74 -6.12
C ALA A 172 -12.96 15.25 -5.57
N TYR A 173 -12.94 15.92 -4.42
CA TYR A 173 -14.17 16.38 -3.76
C TYR A 173 -14.77 17.65 -4.35
N SER A 174 -13.98 18.50 -4.99
CA SER A 174 -14.46 19.70 -5.68
C SER A 174 -14.83 19.49 -7.13
N GLY A 175 -14.53 18.33 -7.73
CA GLY A 175 -14.73 18.12 -9.18
C GLY A 175 -13.69 18.85 -10.04
N ASP A 176 -12.52 19.20 -9.49
CA ASP A 176 -11.47 19.93 -10.21
C ASP A 176 -10.47 18.94 -10.84
N ALA A 177 -10.68 18.66 -12.13
CA ALA A 177 -9.86 17.74 -12.90
C ALA A 177 -8.44 18.28 -13.16
N ASP A 178 -8.23 19.59 -13.14
CA ASP A 178 -6.90 20.18 -13.35
C ASP A 178 -6.04 20.00 -12.09
N ARG A 179 -6.64 20.14 -10.91
CA ARG A 179 -6.00 19.76 -9.63
C ARG A 179 -5.61 18.29 -9.62
N MET A 180 -6.55 17.41 -9.98
CA MET A 180 -6.28 15.98 -10.09
C MET A 180 -5.12 15.70 -11.06
N THR A 181 -5.12 16.32 -12.24
CA THR A 181 -4.05 16.15 -13.25
C THR A 181 -2.69 16.63 -12.75
N ARG A 182 -2.65 17.72 -11.97
CA ARG A 182 -1.38 18.21 -11.38
C ARG A 182 -0.83 17.27 -10.31
N ALA A 183 -1.69 16.60 -9.54
CA ALA A 183 -1.26 15.71 -8.47
C ALA A 183 -0.74 14.35 -8.96
N LEU A 184 -1.34 13.81 -10.01
CA LEU A 184 -1.09 12.42 -10.42
C LEU A 184 0.05 12.28 -11.42
N HIS A 185 0.88 11.25 -11.24
CA HIS A 185 1.74 10.77 -12.33
C HIS A 185 0.88 10.02 -13.36
N PRO A 186 1.14 10.14 -14.69
CA PRO A 186 0.36 9.42 -15.71
C PRO A 186 0.34 7.90 -15.54
N GLU A 187 1.41 7.34 -14.98
CA GLU A 187 1.55 5.91 -14.68
C GLU A 187 1.11 5.52 -13.26
N LEU A 188 0.25 6.33 -12.61
CA LEU A 188 -0.30 6.03 -11.29
C LEU A 188 -0.97 4.65 -11.25
N THR A 189 -0.74 3.90 -10.18
CA THR A 189 -1.54 2.73 -9.82
C THR A 189 -2.23 2.93 -8.46
N LYS A 190 -3.57 3.07 -8.46
CA LYS A 190 -4.39 3.10 -7.25
C LYS A 190 -5.09 1.74 -7.06
N VAL A 191 -4.99 1.15 -5.87
CA VAL A 191 -5.45 -0.21 -5.59
C VAL A 191 -6.40 -0.24 -4.40
N LEU A 192 -7.54 -0.93 -4.56
CA LEU A 192 -8.47 -1.29 -3.50
C LEU A 192 -8.45 -2.81 -3.28
N PRO A 193 -8.04 -3.31 -2.11
CA PRO A 193 -8.31 -4.69 -1.72
C PRO A 193 -9.81 -4.86 -1.41
N MET A 194 -10.47 -5.77 -2.10
CA MET A 194 -11.90 -6.02 -1.93
C MET A 194 -12.17 -7.52 -1.77
N ARG A 195 -13.07 -7.88 -0.85
CA ARG A 195 -13.56 -9.26 -0.74
C ARG A 195 -14.77 -9.46 -1.63
N HIS A 196 -14.74 -10.53 -2.43
CA HIS A 196 -15.88 -10.91 -3.26
C HIS A 196 -17.01 -11.43 -2.36
N PRO A 197 -18.24 -10.89 -2.44
CA PRO A 197 -19.27 -11.18 -1.44
C PRO A 197 -19.76 -12.63 -1.44
N GLN A 198 -19.68 -13.33 -2.59
CA GLN A 198 -20.13 -14.72 -2.69
C GLN A 198 -19.03 -15.74 -2.34
N THR A 199 -17.76 -15.41 -2.54
CA THR A 199 -16.65 -16.38 -2.39
C THR A 199 -15.77 -16.09 -1.19
N GLY A 200 -15.80 -14.85 -0.66
CA GLY A 200 -14.93 -14.39 0.42
C GLY A 200 -13.48 -14.09 0.00
N ASN A 201 -13.10 -14.48 -1.22
CA ASN A 201 -11.75 -14.28 -1.75
C ASN A 201 -11.44 -12.78 -1.85
N LEU A 202 -10.26 -12.40 -1.39
CA LEU A 202 -9.72 -11.07 -1.64
C LEU A 202 -9.24 -10.97 -3.10
N PHE A 203 -9.52 -9.86 -3.74
CA PHE A 203 -8.97 -9.48 -5.03
C PHE A 203 -8.66 -7.98 -5.04
N LEU A 204 -7.81 -7.55 -5.98
CA LEU A 204 -7.42 -6.16 -6.11
C LEU A 204 -8.20 -5.48 -7.24
N VAL A 205 -8.71 -4.28 -6.97
CA VAL A 205 -9.29 -3.40 -7.98
C VAL A 205 -8.32 -2.26 -8.24
N GLU A 206 -7.83 -2.19 -9.47
CA GLU A 206 -6.89 -1.16 -9.90
C GLU A 206 -7.57 0.00 -10.62
N MET A 207 -7.05 1.21 -10.45
CA MET A 207 -7.44 2.42 -11.16
C MET A 207 -6.20 3.21 -11.57
N GLY A 208 -6.19 3.67 -12.82
CA GLY A 208 -5.14 4.52 -13.37
C GLY A 208 -5.49 6.01 -13.31
N ALA A 209 -4.50 6.87 -13.58
CA ALA A 209 -4.67 8.32 -13.55
C ALA A 209 -5.80 8.82 -14.47
N SER A 210 -5.90 8.29 -15.70
CA SER A 210 -6.94 8.70 -16.65
C SER A 210 -8.35 8.45 -16.12
N GLN A 211 -8.60 7.28 -15.54
CA GLN A 211 -9.90 6.94 -14.94
C GLN A 211 -10.27 7.91 -13.80
N LEU A 212 -9.30 8.25 -12.94
CA LEU A 212 -9.54 9.20 -11.85
C LEU A 212 -9.83 10.60 -12.38
N ILE A 213 -9.04 11.09 -13.34
CA ILE A 213 -9.22 12.43 -13.94
C ILE A 213 -10.58 12.53 -14.64
N GLU A 214 -10.96 11.55 -15.45
CA GLU A 214 -12.27 11.55 -16.12
C GLU A 214 -13.43 11.43 -15.11
N GLY A 215 -13.26 10.64 -14.04
CA GLY A 215 -14.24 10.55 -12.97
C GLY A 215 -14.49 11.88 -12.28
N VAL A 216 -13.41 12.62 -11.96
CA VAL A 216 -13.49 13.97 -11.38
C VAL A 216 -14.12 14.95 -12.36
N ARG A 217 -13.76 14.91 -13.65
CA ARG A 217 -14.36 15.76 -14.69
C ARG A 217 -15.86 15.51 -14.86
N ALA A 218 -16.27 14.26 -14.69
CA ALA A 218 -17.68 13.86 -14.67
C ALA A 218 -18.38 14.15 -13.33
N GLN A 219 -17.72 14.84 -12.39
CA GLN A 219 -18.25 15.21 -11.08
C GLN A 219 -18.62 14.01 -10.20
N LEU A 220 -18.01 12.84 -10.45
CA LEU A 220 -18.21 11.66 -9.62
C LEU A 220 -17.48 11.83 -8.29
N GLY A 221 -18.14 11.47 -7.19
CA GLY A 221 -17.48 11.41 -5.89
C GLY A 221 -17.32 12.76 -5.19
N MET A 222 -17.96 13.83 -5.65
CA MET A 222 -17.93 15.15 -5.00
C MET A 222 -18.46 15.11 -3.56
N VAL A 223 -17.91 16.02 -2.75
CA VAL A 223 -18.28 16.24 -1.35
C VAL A 223 -18.27 17.75 -1.07
N PRO A 224 -19.35 18.32 -0.48
CA PRO A 224 -19.39 19.71 -0.06
C PRO A 224 -18.22 20.09 0.86
N GLU A 225 -17.69 21.30 0.73
CA GLU A 225 -16.47 21.73 1.43
C GLU A 225 -16.52 21.52 2.95
N GLY A 226 -17.66 21.82 3.59
CA GLY A 226 -17.86 21.66 5.03
C GLY A 226 -17.96 20.22 5.53
N GLU A 227 -18.01 19.23 4.63
CA GLU A 227 -18.21 17.81 4.97
C GLU A 227 -16.98 16.93 4.68
N ARG A 228 -15.92 17.49 4.10
CA ARG A 228 -14.81 16.68 3.53
C ARG A 228 -13.95 15.95 4.56
N GLU A 229 -13.83 16.50 5.77
CA GLU A 229 -13.01 15.97 6.88
C GLU A 229 -11.61 15.49 6.46
N ILE A 230 -10.86 16.34 5.73
CA ILE A 230 -9.54 15.97 5.21
C ILE A 230 -8.45 16.18 6.27
N ASP A 231 -7.71 15.12 6.58
CA ASP A 231 -6.45 15.17 7.33
C ASP A 231 -5.31 14.54 6.51
N VAL A 232 -4.15 15.21 6.52
CA VAL A 232 -2.97 14.79 5.75
C VAL A 232 -1.78 14.61 6.69
N THR A 233 -1.34 13.37 6.81
CA THR A 233 -0.14 12.99 7.58
C THR A 233 0.97 12.58 6.62
N ILE A 234 2.05 13.37 6.57
CA ILE A 234 3.27 13.02 5.82
C ILE A 234 4.14 12.19 6.76
N TYR A 235 4.36 10.92 6.44
CA TYR A 235 5.17 10.03 7.26
C TYR A 235 6.66 10.25 7.05
N ASP A 236 7.06 10.37 5.80
CA ASP A 236 8.46 10.48 5.43
C ASP A 236 8.63 11.16 4.07
N VAL A 237 9.71 11.90 3.94
CA VAL A 237 10.18 12.50 2.68
C VAL A 237 11.68 12.23 2.61
N ASP A 238 12.07 11.33 1.73
CA ASP A 238 13.45 10.84 1.63
C ASP A 238 13.85 10.72 0.15
N ARG A 239 14.94 11.40 -0.22
CA ARG A 239 15.42 11.51 -1.61
C ARG A 239 14.31 12.04 -2.51
N ASP A 240 13.95 11.29 -3.55
CA ASP A 240 12.87 11.64 -4.47
C ASP A 240 11.58 10.88 -4.13
N LEU A 241 11.43 10.35 -2.90
CA LEU A 241 10.26 9.57 -2.47
C LEU A 241 9.54 10.22 -1.28
N ALA A 242 8.21 10.10 -1.23
CA ALA A 242 7.39 10.48 -0.09
C ALA A 242 6.32 9.43 0.24
N ALA A 243 6.02 9.26 1.52
CA ALA A 243 4.96 8.39 2.04
C ALA A 243 3.98 9.23 2.84
N VAL A 244 2.69 9.14 2.51
CA VAL A 244 1.64 9.99 3.06
C VAL A 244 0.40 9.16 3.38
N LYS A 245 -0.34 9.52 4.43
CA LYS A 245 -1.72 9.09 4.65
C LYS A 245 -2.66 10.27 4.48
N VAL A 246 -3.77 10.01 3.80
CA VAL A 246 -4.91 10.91 3.73
C VAL A 246 -6.07 10.21 4.41
N TYR A 247 -6.62 10.87 5.44
CA TYR A 247 -7.90 10.52 6.01
C TYR A 247 -8.93 11.52 5.48
N SER A 248 -10.12 11.03 5.13
CA SER A 248 -11.21 11.84 4.62
C SER A 248 -12.56 11.25 4.99
N VAL A 249 -13.64 12.00 4.83
CA VAL A 249 -15.00 11.53 5.15
C VAL A 249 -15.40 10.25 4.40
N ARG A 250 -14.82 9.97 3.21
CA ARG A 250 -15.11 8.76 2.43
C ARG A 250 -14.01 7.71 2.39
N TYR A 251 -12.75 8.13 2.54
CA TYR A 251 -11.60 7.27 2.20
C TYR A 251 -10.48 7.38 3.22
N ILE A 252 -9.73 6.28 3.34
CA ILE A 252 -8.42 6.27 3.97
C ILE A 252 -7.43 5.81 2.88
N ASP A 253 -6.55 6.71 2.47
CA ASP A 253 -5.57 6.49 1.41
C ASP A 253 -4.15 6.51 1.95
N HIS A 254 -3.36 5.51 1.60
CA HIS A 254 -1.91 5.54 1.71
C HIS A 254 -1.29 5.85 0.36
N LEU A 255 -0.58 6.96 0.27
CA LEU A 255 0.03 7.46 -0.95
C LEU A 255 1.54 7.23 -0.93
N GLN A 256 2.07 6.90 -2.10
CA GLN A 256 3.50 7.01 -2.40
C GLN A 256 3.70 8.02 -3.51
N LEU A 257 4.55 9.01 -3.25
CA LEU A 257 4.87 10.07 -4.19
C LEU A 257 6.33 9.96 -4.65
N ALA A 258 6.57 10.36 -5.90
CA ALA A 258 7.90 10.53 -6.46
C ALA A 258 8.11 11.98 -6.91
N LYS A 259 9.33 12.50 -6.75
CA LYS A 259 9.73 13.77 -7.34
C LYS A 259 10.17 13.54 -8.78
N THR A 260 9.37 14.02 -9.74
CA THR A 260 9.64 13.90 -11.17
C THR A 260 9.79 15.28 -11.79
N ASN A 261 10.95 15.55 -12.40
CA ASN A 261 11.23 16.82 -13.09
C ASN A 261 10.95 18.07 -12.22
N GLY A 262 11.26 18.00 -10.92
CA GLY A 262 11.07 19.11 -9.97
C GLY A 262 9.69 19.16 -9.31
N GLU A 263 8.74 18.33 -9.74
CA GLU A 263 7.38 18.27 -9.18
C GLU A 263 7.15 16.96 -8.42
N TRP A 264 6.49 17.03 -7.27
CA TRP A 264 6.02 15.86 -6.55
C TRP A 264 4.73 15.35 -7.20
N LYS A 265 4.69 14.06 -7.53
CA LYS A 265 3.54 13.38 -8.14
C LYS A 265 3.21 12.11 -7.38
N ILE A 266 1.92 11.80 -7.25
CA ILE A 266 1.45 10.54 -6.68
C ILE A 266 1.65 9.43 -7.71
N VAL A 267 2.30 8.34 -7.29
CA VAL A 267 2.64 7.19 -8.12
C VAL A 267 1.85 5.94 -7.71
N ASN A 268 1.71 5.68 -6.41
CA ASN A 268 0.89 4.58 -5.92
C ASN A 268 -0.09 5.06 -4.87
N VAL A 269 -1.27 4.44 -4.83
CA VAL A 269 -2.26 4.63 -3.76
C VAL A 269 -2.82 3.28 -3.35
N LEU A 270 -2.76 2.94 -2.07
CA LEU A 270 -3.48 1.79 -1.50
C LEU A 270 -4.55 2.35 -0.56
N TRP A 271 -5.81 1.98 -0.78
CA TRP A 271 -6.91 2.65 -0.09
C TRP A 271 -8.07 1.72 0.27
N VAL A 272 -8.89 2.19 1.21
CA VAL A 272 -10.16 1.59 1.61
C VAL A 272 -11.21 2.68 1.81
N MET A 273 -12.49 2.28 1.77
CA MET A 273 -13.58 3.14 2.26
C MET A 273 -13.36 3.42 3.74
N ASN A 274 -13.61 4.66 4.15
CA ASN A 274 -13.60 5.01 5.56
C ASN A 274 -14.77 4.27 6.26
N PRO A 275 -14.52 3.46 7.30
CA PRO A 275 -15.57 2.76 8.02
C PRO A 275 -16.62 3.69 8.62
N ALA A 276 -16.25 4.94 8.95
CA ALA A 276 -17.20 5.95 9.44
C ALA A 276 -18.29 6.27 8.39
N THR A 277 -17.97 6.17 7.09
CA THR A 277 -18.93 6.38 6.00
C THR A 277 -20.05 5.33 6.00
N GLN A 278 -19.77 4.10 6.44
CA GLN A 278 -20.74 3.00 6.39
C GLN A 278 -21.75 2.99 7.55
N GLN A 279 -21.54 3.79 8.61
CA GLN A 279 -22.44 3.86 9.76
C GLN A 279 -23.57 4.90 9.61
N GLY A 280 -23.61 5.63 8.48
CA GLY A 280 -24.59 6.68 8.22
C GLY A 280 -25.63 6.38 7.12
N GLY A 281 -25.78 5.12 6.71
CA GLY A 281 -26.73 4.67 5.68
C GLY A 281 -27.97 3.98 6.24
#